data_AF-A0A2N2AVB6-F1
#
_entry.id   AF-A0A2N2AVB6-F1
#
_cell.length_a   1.000
_cell.length_b   1.000
_cell.length_c   1.000
_cell.angle_alpha   90.00
_cell.angle_beta   90.00
_cell.angle_gamma   90.00
#
_symmetry.space_group_name_H-M   'P 1'
#
loop_
_entity.id
_entity.type
_entity.pdbx_description
1 polymer ?
#
loop_
_entity_poly.entity_id
_entity_poly.type
_entity_poly.pdbx_seq_one_letter_code
_entity_poly.pdbx_strand_id
1 'polypeptide(L)'
;MIIREPSNSKDAKHYTTQRLREEFLIQELFNPDKISRTYSHIDRIITIGICPSEKALHLDQDLDVSKALGTSSFLERRELGVINVGGDGSITVDGKSYTLKSRDGLYIGMGAKEVIFKSDDAKLPAKFYTLSAPAHRTYPTVHIDITKAKQVPMGDMDSANKRIIFQYLHPEVLDTCQLSMGLTTLEKGCVWNTMPCHTHERRMEVYFYFDLPEDGVVFHLMGEPTETRHIVVRNEEAIISPSWSIHSGCGSTSYSFIWGMVGENKTFTDMDHVNIKEIK
;
A
#
# COMPACT_ATOMS: atom_id res chain seq x y z
N MET A 1 4.69 -11.75 -12.08
CA MET A 1 4.16 -10.38 -11.90
C MET A 1 2.86 -10.29 -12.67
N ILE A 2 1.77 -9.90 -12.01
CA ILE A 2 0.45 -9.66 -12.62
C ILE A 2 0.42 -8.22 -13.11
N ILE A 3 -0.15 -7.97 -14.29
CA ILE A 3 -0.30 -6.62 -14.85
C ILE A 3 -1.77 -6.21 -14.74
N ARG A 4 -2.00 -4.97 -14.28
CA ARG A 4 -3.30 -4.29 -14.27
C ARG A 4 -3.23 -3.09 -15.20
N GLU A 5 -4.14 -3.05 -16.16
CA GLU A 5 -4.26 -1.93 -17.10
C GLU A 5 -4.98 -0.74 -16.44
N PRO A 6 -4.85 0.48 -16.98
CA PRO A 6 -5.64 1.60 -16.48
C PRO A 6 -7.11 1.39 -16.86
N SER A 7 -8.03 1.87 -16.02
CA SER A 7 -9.46 1.81 -16.27
C SER A 7 -10.06 3.21 -16.38
N ASN A 8 -11.06 3.33 -17.25
CA ASN A 8 -11.85 4.56 -17.41
C ASN A 8 -13.09 4.50 -16.51
N SER A 9 -13.47 5.61 -15.86
CA SER A 9 -14.67 5.68 -15.02
C SER A 9 -15.95 5.32 -15.78
N LYS A 10 -16.03 5.69 -17.07
CA LYS A 10 -17.20 5.39 -17.94
C LYS A 10 -17.38 3.90 -18.18
N ASP A 11 -16.30 3.13 -18.18
CA ASP A 11 -16.34 1.68 -18.36
C ASP A 11 -16.55 0.98 -17.02
N ALA A 12 -15.81 1.41 -15.99
CA ALA A 12 -15.78 0.77 -14.67
C ALA A 12 -17.16 0.75 -13.99
N LYS A 13 -18.01 1.76 -14.21
CA LYS A 13 -19.37 1.77 -13.67
C LYS A 13 -20.26 0.61 -14.16
N HIS A 14 -19.92 -0.01 -15.29
CA HIS A 14 -20.65 -1.15 -15.84
C HIS A 14 -20.06 -2.51 -15.43
N TYR A 15 -18.97 -2.52 -14.65
CA TYR A 15 -18.31 -3.75 -14.27
C TYR A 15 -19.16 -4.55 -13.29
N THR A 16 -19.19 -5.87 -13.50
CA THR A 16 -19.74 -6.81 -12.54
C THR A 16 -18.86 -6.89 -11.30
N THR A 17 -19.36 -7.48 -10.21
CA THR A 17 -18.56 -7.75 -9.00
C THR A 17 -17.26 -8.48 -9.32
N GLN A 18 -17.32 -9.52 -10.17
CA GLN A 18 -16.15 -10.28 -10.60
C GLN A 18 -15.16 -9.37 -11.33
N ARG A 19 -15.64 -8.57 -12.28
CA ARG A 19 -14.79 -7.68 -13.08
C ARG A 19 -14.11 -6.60 -12.23
N LEU A 20 -14.81 -6.02 -11.26
CA LEU A 20 -14.20 -5.09 -10.30
C LEU A 20 -13.06 -5.74 -9.51
N ARG A 21 -13.26 -6.97 -9.01
CA ARG A 21 -12.21 -7.72 -8.31
C ARG A 21 -11.03 -8.04 -9.22
N GLU A 22 -11.31 -8.46 -10.45
CA GLU A 22 -10.29 -8.75 -11.45
C GLU A 22 -9.49 -7.51 -11.85
N GLU A 23 -9.99 -6.29 -11.71
CA GLU A 23 -9.24 -5.09 -12.08
C GLU A 23 -8.50 -4.47 -10.89
N PHE A 24 -9.17 -4.37 -9.74
CA PHE A 24 -8.71 -3.51 -8.64
C PHE A 24 -8.22 -4.28 -7.42
N LEU A 25 -8.70 -5.51 -7.20
CA LEU A 25 -8.32 -6.30 -6.03
C LEU A 25 -7.01 -7.06 -6.27
N ILE A 26 -6.15 -7.03 -5.25
CA ILE A 26 -4.91 -7.79 -5.17
C ILE A 26 -5.05 -8.75 -4.00
N GLN A 27 -4.98 -10.05 -4.30
CA GLN A 27 -5.11 -11.13 -3.33
C GLN A 27 -3.79 -11.88 -3.20
N GLU A 28 -3.68 -12.73 -2.18
CA GLU A 28 -2.53 -13.63 -1.97
C GLU A 28 -1.17 -12.89 -1.90
N LEU A 29 -1.13 -11.75 -1.22
CA LEU A 29 0.09 -10.95 -1.06
C LEU A 29 1.19 -11.70 -0.30
N PHE A 30 0.84 -12.43 0.77
CA PHE A 30 1.80 -13.08 1.66
C PHE A 30 1.71 -14.60 1.60
N ASN A 31 2.24 -15.16 0.51
CA ASN A 31 2.49 -16.59 0.43
C ASN A 31 3.90 -16.90 0.99
N PRO A 32 4.05 -17.88 1.91
CA PRO A 32 5.36 -18.24 2.46
C PRO A 32 6.39 -18.54 1.35
N ASP A 33 7.59 -17.98 1.52
CA ASP A 33 8.75 -18.11 0.63
C ASP A 33 8.50 -17.70 -0.83
N LYS A 34 7.52 -16.82 -1.07
CA LYS A 34 7.17 -16.27 -2.38
C LYS A 34 7.12 -14.75 -2.35
N ILE A 35 7.21 -14.19 -3.56
CA ILE A 35 7.03 -12.76 -3.82
C ILE A 35 5.86 -12.57 -4.78
N SER A 36 4.77 -11.98 -4.28
CA SER A 36 3.63 -11.57 -5.08
C SER A 36 3.87 -10.17 -5.62
N ARG A 37 3.73 -9.95 -6.93
CA ARG A 37 3.94 -8.63 -7.58
C ARG A 37 2.77 -8.29 -8.49
N THR A 38 2.16 -7.13 -8.29
CA THR A 38 1.14 -6.54 -9.17
C THR A 38 1.63 -5.20 -9.68
N TYR A 39 1.83 -5.09 -10.99
CA TYR A 39 2.17 -3.85 -11.68
C TYR A 39 0.87 -3.19 -12.15
N SER A 40 0.58 -2.01 -11.64
CA SER A 40 -0.52 -1.17 -12.15
C SER A 40 0.04 -0.19 -13.18
N HIS A 41 -0.61 -0.08 -14.33
CA HIS A 41 -0.30 0.98 -15.30
C HIS A 41 -0.69 2.38 -14.80
N ILE A 42 -1.53 2.48 -13.77
CA ILE A 42 -1.84 3.75 -13.09
C ILE A 42 -0.61 4.16 -12.29
N ASP A 43 0.05 5.24 -12.74
CA ASP A 43 1.33 5.75 -12.23
C ASP A 43 2.49 4.73 -12.16
N ARG A 44 2.34 3.57 -12.81
CA ARG A 44 3.37 2.52 -12.87
C ARG A 44 3.80 2.01 -11.49
N ILE A 45 2.92 2.12 -10.50
CA ILE A 45 3.16 1.60 -9.15
C ILE A 45 3.17 0.07 -9.17
N ILE A 46 4.09 -0.52 -8.42
CA ILE A 46 4.15 -1.97 -8.22
C ILE A 46 3.84 -2.25 -6.75
N THR A 47 2.77 -2.98 -6.50
CA THR A 47 2.44 -3.52 -5.17
C THR A 47 3.08 -4.88 -5.02
N ILE A 48 3.78 -5.09 -3.91
CA ILE A 48 4.54 -6.33 -3.69
C ILE A 48 4.31 -6.80 -2.26
N GLY A 49 3.96 -8.08 -2.11
CA GLY A 49 3.98 -8.79 -0.84
C GLY A 49 5.14 -9.77 -0.81
N ILE A 50 5.92 -9.75 0.27
CA ILE A 50 7.11 -10.59 0.45
C ILE A 50 7.00 -11.24 1.83
N CYS A 51 6.96 -12.57 1.88
CA CYS A 51 6.83 -13.34 3.11
C CYS A 51 7.95 -14.40 3.19
N PRO A 52 9.20 -14.01 3.55
CA PRO A 52 10.26 -14.99 3.74
C PRO A 52 9.92 -15.87 4.95
N SER A 53 10.02 -17.18 4.82
CA SER A 53 9.78 -18.13 5.90
C SER A 53 11.06 -18.91 6.17
N GLU A 54 11.30 -19.98 5.41
CA GLU A 54 12.48 -20.84 5.58
C GLU A 54 13.72 -20.29 4.87
N LYS A 55 13.53 -19.40 3.89
CA LYS A 55 14.63 -18.83 3.10
C LYS A 55 14.52 -17.32 2.93
N ALA A 56 15.69 -16.71 2.72
CA ALA A 56 15.76 -15.33 2.29
C ALA A 56 15.26 -15.18 0.85
N LEU A 57 14.64 -14.04 0.54
CA LEU A 57 14.06 -13.74 -0.76
C LEU A 57 14.71 -12.48 -1.34
N HIS A 58 15.16 -12.54 -2.59
CA HIS A 58 15.68 -11.37 -3.31
C HIS A 58 14.54 -10.60 -3.99
N LEU A 59 14.56 -9.27 -3.96
CA LEU A 59 13.49 -8.41 -4.51
C LEU A 59 13.12 -8.73 -5.97
N ASP A 60 14.08 -9.18 -6.76
CA ASP A 60 13.96 -9.56 -8.17
C ASP A 60 13.94 -11.07 -8.40
N GLN A 61 13.85 -11.89 -7.34
CA GLN A 61 13.75 -13.34 -7.47
C GLN A 61 12.56 -13.72 -8.36
N ASP A 62 12.81 -14.65 -9.30
CA ASP A 62 11.84 -15.15 -10.27
C ASP A 62 11.27 -14.06 -11.20
N LEU A 63 11.99 -12.95 -11.38
CA LEU A 63 11.66 -11.86 -12.30
C LEU A 63 12.80 -11.59 -13.27
N ASP A 64 12.56 -11.73 -14.57
CA ASP A 64 13.44 -11.18 -15.60
C ASP A 64 13.25 -9.65 -15.62
N VAL A 65 14.12 -8.94 -14.88
CA VAL A 65 14.04 -7.48 -14.71
C VAL A 65 14.23 -6.75 -16.04
N SER A 66 15.12 -7.25 -16.91
CA SER A 66 15.35 -6.65 -18.22
C SER A 66 14.08 -6.71 -19.07
N LYS A 67 13.39 -7.85 -19.09
CA LYS A 67 12.12 -7.97 -19.82
C LYS A 67 10.96 -7.23 -19.15
N ALA A 68 10.88 -7.27 -17.83
CA ALA A 68 9.75 -6.73 -17.08
C ALA A 68 9.79 -5.20 -16.94
N LEU A 69 10.99 -4.63 -16.76
CA LEU A 69 11.19 -3.21 -16.44
C LEU A 69 12.16 -2.49 -17.39
N GLY A 70 12.88 -3.21 -18.25
CA GLY A 70 13.85 -2.61 -19.18
C GLY A 70 15.11 -2.10 -18.49
N THR A 71 15.45 -2.64 -17.31
CA THR A 71 16.58 -2.21 -16.48
C THR A 71 17.47 -3.38 -16.06
N SER A 72 18.66 -3.08 -15.55
CA SER A 72 19.64 -4.05 -15.06
C SER A 72 19.38 -4.52 -13.62
N SER A 73 18.71 -3.71 -12.81
CA SER A 73 18.22 -4.08 -11.47
C SER A 73 16.82 -3.51 -11.22
N PHE A 74 16.12 -4.04 -10.22
CA PHE A 74 14.74 -3.65 -9.93
C PHE A 74 14.60 -2.17 -9.56
N LEU A 75 15.55 -1.63 -8.79
CA LEU A 75 15.54 -0.24 -8.29
C LEU A 75 16.43 0.71 -9.08
N GLU A 76 16.95 0.31 -10.25
CA GLU A 76 17.79 1.19 -11.08
C GLU A 76 17.12 2.55 -11.36
N ARG A 77 15.80 2.54 -11.57
CA ARG A 77 14.98 3.72 -11.86
C ARG A 77 13.71 3.80 -11.01
N ARG A 78 13.75 3.20 -9.81
CA ARG A 78 12.60 3.11 -8.91
C ARG A 78 13.01 3.31 -7.46
N GLU A 79 12.10 3.85 -6.66
CA GLU A 79 12.18 3.85 -5.21
C GLU A 79 11.29 2.75 -4.62
N LEU A 80 11.53 2.37 -3.36
CA LEU A 80 10.77 1.34 -2.65
C LEU A 80 10.43 1.81 -1.23
N GLY A 81 9.17 1.75 -0.87
CA GLY A 81 8.72 1.86 0.51
C GLY A 81 8.28 0.49 1.02
N VAL A 82 8.68 0.14 2.24
CA VAL A 82 8.38 -1.12 2.91
C VAL A 82 7.78 -0.84 4.27
N ILE A 83 6.73 -1.57 4.65
CA ILE A 83 6.25 -1.66 6.04
C ILE A 83 6.10 -3.15 6.37
N ASN A 84 6.71 -3.59 7.47
CA ASN A 84 6.55 -4.95 7.97
C ASN A 84 5.23 -5.06 8.76
N VAL A 85 4.35 -5.99 8.40
CA VAL A 85 3.08 -6.25 9.11
C VAL A 85 3.02 -7.63 9.74
N GLY A 86 4.13 -8.39 9.69
CA GLY A 86 4.24 -9.72 10.27
C GLY A 86 5.11 -9.75 11.53
N GLY A 87 5.80 -10.87 11.74
CA GLY A 87 6.84 -10.99 12.76
C GLY A 87 8.12 -10.21 12.42
N ASP A 88 9.11 -10.28 13.29
CA ASP A 88 10.36 -9.54 13.11
C ASP A 88 11.21 -10.14 11.98
N GLY A 89 11.96 -9.28 11.31
CA GLY A 89 12.85 -9.69 10.23
C GLY A 89 13.87 -8.62 9.86
N SER A 90 14.55 -8.83 8.74
CA SER A 90 15.57 -7.92 8.25
C SER A 90 15.53 -7.75 6.74
N ILE A 91 15.96 -6.57 6.30
CA ILE A 91 16.17 -6.23 4.91
C ILE A 91 17.63 -5.85 4.74
N THR A 92 18.35 -6.55 3.87
CA THR A 92 19.73 -6.20 3.50
C THR A 92 19.70 -5.46 2.16
N VAL A 93 20.26 -4.24 2.15
CA VAL A 93 20.37 -3.39 0.95
C VAL A 93 21.86 -3.19 0.65
N ASP A 94 22.33 -3.70 -0.48
CA ASP A 94 23.72 -3.61 -0.91
C ASP A 94 24.73 -3.95 0.21
N GLY A 95 24.47 -5.05 0.93
CA GLY A 95 25.29 -5.54 2.04
C GLY A 95 25.03 -4.90 3.41
N LYS A 96 24.25 -3.82 3.51
CA LYS A 96 23.85 -3.22 4.80
C LYS A 96 22.51 -3.77 5.27
N SER A 97 22.50 -4.40 6.45
CA SER A 97 21.29 -4.97 7.05
C SER A 97 20.54 -3.95 7.91
N TYR A 98 19.21 -3.98 7.82
CA TYR A 98 18.26 -3.21 8.61
C TYR A 98 17.29 -4.19 9.28
N THR A 99 17.25 -4.22 10.61
CA THR A 99 16.24 -4.98 11.35
C THR A 99 14.94 -4.18 11.38
N LEU A 100 13.83 -4.84 11.04
CA LEU A 100 12.49 -4.27 11.06
C LEU A 100 11.62 -5.10 12.00
N LYS A 101 11.17 -4.48 13.08
CA LYS A 101 10.13 -5.07 13.92
C LYS A 101 8.78 -5.03 13.22
N SER A 102 7.79 -5.71 13.79
CA SER A 102 6.41 -5.53 13.38
C SER A 102 6.01 -4.04 13.40
N ARG A 103 5.42 -3.58 12.29
CA ARG A 103 5.07 -2.19 11.97
C ARG A 103 6.24 -1.22 11.75
N ASP A 104 7.49 -1.66 11.69
CA ASP A 104 8.57 -0.79 11.21
C ASP A 104 8.51 -0.61 9.69
N GLY A 105 9.03 0.52 9.22
CA GLY A 105 9.18 0.83 7.80
C GLY A 105 10.63 0.98 7.34
N LEU A 106 10.84 0.84 6.04
CA LEU A 106 12.12 1.13 5.38
C LEU A 106 11.84 1.79 4.02
N TYR A 107 12.45 2.95 3.80
CA TYR A 107 12.55 3.54 2.46
C TYR A 107 13.89 3.16 1.84
N ILE A 108 13.89 2.72 0.58
CA ILE A 108 15.07 2.42 -0.23
C ILE A 108 15.03 3.31 -1.47
N GLY A 109 16.05 4.15 -1.61
CA GLY A 109 16.16 5.07 -2.74
C GLY A 109 16.55 4.38 -4.04
N MET A 110 16.37 5.12 -5.14
CA MET A 110 16.80 4.73 -6.48
C MET A 110 18.29 4.34 -6.53
N GLY A 111 18.59 3.25 -7.24
CA GLY A 111 19.95 2.81 -7.57
C GLY A 111 20.46 1.64 -6.74
N ALA A 112 19.73 1.20 -5.72
CA ALA A 112 20.06 -0.03 -4.98
C ALA A 112 20.08 -1.23 -5.93
N LYS A 113 21.11 -2.08 -5.80
CA LYS A 113 21.33 -3.21 -6.72
C LYS A 113 20.79 -4.51 -6.16
N GLU A 114 21.03 -4.75 -4.89
CA GLU A 114 20.61 -5.97 -4.19
C GLU A 114 19.76 -5.62 -2.97
N VAL A 115 18.58 -6.22 -2.89
CA VAL A 115 17.67 -6.10 -1.74
C VAL A 115 17.19 -7.50 -1.36
N ILE A 116 17.52 -7.94 -0.15
CA ILE A 116 17.25 -9.28 0.36
C ILE A 116 16.39 -9.18 1.62
N PHE A 117 15.31 -9.94 1.66
CA PHE A 117 14.36 -9.99 2.77
C PHE A 117 14.52 -11.31 3.54
N LYS A 118 14.46 -11.25 4.86
CA LYS A 118 14.55 -12.42 5.74
C LYS A 118 13.64 -12.26 6.97
N SER A 119 13.11 -13.37 7.46
CA SER A 119 12.45 -13.47 8.76
C SER A 119 13.41 -13.93 9.84
N ASP A 120 13.24 -13.43 11.06
CA ASP A 120 14.04 -13.85 12.20
C ASP A 120 13.53 -15.19 12.78
N ASP A 121 12.23 -15.46 12.65
CA ASP A 121 11.59 -16.74 13.01
C ASP A 121 10.66 -17.21 11.88
N ALA A 122 10.92 -18.40 11.32
CA ALA A 122 10.08 -19.00 10.27
C ALA A 122 8.66 -19.35 10.75
N LYS A 123 8.45 -19.55 12.06
CA LYS A 123 7.12 -19.82 12.64
C LYS A 123 6.26 -18.57 12.77
N LEU A 124 6.90 -17.40 12.82
CA LEU A 124 6.25 -16.11 12.85
C LEU A 124 6.91 -15.20 11.79
N PRO A 125 6.69 -15.51 10.50
CA PRO A 125 7.41 -14.84 9.43
C PRO A 125 7.06 -13.35 9.38
N ALA A 126 8.06 -12.55 9.03
CA ALA A 126 7.87 -11.17 8.60
C ALA A 126 7.03 -11.13 7.33
N LYS A 127 6.17 -10.11 7.23
CA LYS A 127 5.30 -9.86 6.08
C LYS A 127 5.58 -8.46 5.59
N PHE A 128 6.46 -8.33 4.61
CA PHE A 128 6.86 -7.02 4.08
C PHE A 128 5.89 -6.59 2.99
N TYR A 129 4.97 -5.68 3.33
CA TYR A 129 4.16 -4.97 2.34
C TYR A 129 5.01 -3.87 1.73
N THR A 130 5.14 -3.86 0.40
CA THR A 130 5.99 -2.88 -0.27
C THR A 130 5.30 -2.25 -1.48
N LEU A 131 5.63 -0.99 -1.71
CA LEU A 131 5.21 -0.24 -2.88
C LEU A 131 6.45 0.33 -3.58
N SER A 132 6.52 0.13 -4.89
CA SER A 132 7.57 0.70 -5.72
C SER A 132 7.02 1.65 -6.76
N ALA A 133 7.64 2.81 -6.88
CA ALA A 133 7.29 3.85 -7.85
C ALA A 133 8.52 4.23 -8.70
N PRO A 134 8.34 4.70 -9.94
CA PRO A 134 9.43 5.30 -10.70
C PRO A 134 10.10 6.43 -9.92
N ALA A 135 11.42 6.52 -9.99
CA ALA A 135 12.20 7.55 -9.33
C ALA A 135 13.22 8.15 -10.31
N HIS A 136 13.51 9.43 -10.13
CA HIS A 136 14.42 10.19 -10.98
C HIS A 136 15.57 10.84 -10.20
N ARG A 137 15.58 10.63 -8.88
CA ARG A 137 16.60 11.10 -7.96
C ARG A 137 16.81 10.06 -6.88
N THR A 138 18.06 9.82 -6.53
CA THR A 138 18.40 9.00 -5.36
C THR A 138 18.23 9.84 -4.10
N TYR A 139 17.45 9.32 -3.16
CA TYR A 139 17.40 9.76 -1.77
C TYR A 139 17.97 8.66 -0.87
N PRO A 140 18.46 8.98 0.34
CA PRO A 140 19.09 7.99 1.21
C PRO A 140 18.09 6.91 1.66
N THR A 141 18.58 5.68 1.86
CA THR A 141 17.82 4.62 2.53
C THR A 141 17.61 4.98 4.00
N VAL A 142 16.36 4.93 4.48
CA VAL A 142 15.98 5.35 5.85
C VAL A 142 15.10 4.29 6.49
N HIS A 143 15.53 3.76 7.64
CA HIS A 143 14.70 2.94 8.52
C HIS A 143 13.83 3.84 9.40
N ILE A 144 12.56 3.47 9.53
CA ILE A 144 11.53 4.24 10.20
C ILE A 144 10.88 3.32 11.23
N ASP A 145 11.35 3.43 12.48
CA ASP A 145 10.65 2.86 13.63
C ASP A 145 9.25 3.51 13.74
N ILE A 146 8.20 2.72 13.98
CA ILE A 146 6.83 3.27 14.10
C ILE A 146 6.73 4.42 15.10
N THR A 147 7.53 4.40 16.17
CA THR A 147 7.55 5.46 17.19
C THR A 147 8.12 6.78 16.66
N LYS A 148 8.87 6.74 15.56
CA LYS A 148 9.40 7.92 14.85
C LYS A 148 8.54 8.37 13.69
N ALA A 149 7.55 7.57 13.29
CA ALA A 149 6.55 8.00 12.31
C ALA A 149 5.72 9.17 12.88
N LYS A 150 5.34 10.12 12.03
CA LYS A 150 4.47 11.22 12.47
C LYS A 150 3.08 10.66 12.78
N GLN A 151 2.65 10.82 14.03
CA GLN A 151 1.36 10.34 14.51
C GLN A 151 0.31 11.44 14.43
N VAL A 152 -0.83 11.13 13.81
CA VAL A 152 -1.96 12.04 13.66
C VAL A 152 -3.22 11.33 14.15
N PRO A 153 -3.57 11.46 15.45
CA PRO A 153 -4.86 11.02 15.96
C PRO A 153 -5.99 11.83 15.32
N MET A 154 -7.05 11.18 14.86
CA MET A 154 -8.21 11.85 14.29
C MET A 154 -9.51 11.06 14.46
N GLY A 155 -10.63 11.74 14.19
CA GLY A 155 -11.96 11.15 14.26
C GLY A 155 -12.45 10.96 15.69
N ASP A 156 -13.61 10.35 15.81
CA ASP A 156 -14.32 10.16 17.07
C ASP A 156 -15.14 8.86 17.06
N MET A 157 -15.61 8.48 18.24
CA MET A 157 -16.37 7.24 18.42
C MET A 157 -17.78 7.36 17.83
N ASP A 158 -18.40 8.53 17.89
CA ASP A 158 -19.79 8.75 17.46
C ASP A 158 -19.92 8.59 15.93
N SER A 159 -18.89 8.99 15.20
CA SER A 159 -18.74 8.83 13.75
C SER A 159 -18.13 7.47 13.36
N ALA A 160 -17.85 6.60 14.34
CA ALA A 160 -17.21 5.30 14.18
C ALA A 160 -15.92 5.34 13.35
N ASN A 161 -15.12 6.41 13.49
CA ASN A 161 -13.92 6.65 12.71
C ASN A 161 -12.70 7.08 13.54
N LYS A 162 -12.75 6.98 14.88
CA LYS A 162 -11.59 7.25 15.75
C LYS A 162 -10.41 6.35 15.37
N ARG A 163 -9.26 6.97 15.12
CA ARG A 163 -8.07 6.29 14.57
C ARG A 163 -6.78 7.06 14.81
N ILE A 164 -5.65 6.39 14.61
CA ILE A 164 -4.33 7.02 14.56
C ILE A 164 -3.71 6.75 13.20
N ILE A 165 -3.27 7.81 12.52
CA ILE A 165 -2.51 7.72 11.28
C ILE A 165 -1.02 7.87 11.60
N PHE A 166 -0.22 6.91 11.17
CA PHE A 166 1.23 6.90 11.23
C PHE A 166 1.77 7.19 9.83
N GLN A 167 2.31 8.38 9.61
CA GLN A 167 2.88 8.78 8.33
C GLN A 167 4.37 8.36 8.30
N TYR A 168 4.71 7.38 7.46
CA TYR A 168 6.07 6.84 7.34
C TYR A 168 6.85 7.59 6.26
N LEU A 169 6.37 7.50 5.02
CA LEU A 169 6.94 8.20 3.87
C LEU A 169 6.11 9.46 3.66
N HIS A 170 6.56 10.54 4.27
CA HIS A 170 5.90 11.84 4.23
C HIS A 170 6.98 12.94 4.17
N PRO A 171 6.75 14.08 3.48
CA PRO A 171 7.75 15.15 3.33
C PRO A 171 8.32 15.70 4.65
N GLU A 172 7.57 15.61 5.75
CA GLU A 172 8.06 16.01 7.08
C GLU A 172 8.96 14.95 7.77
N VAL A 173 9.01 13.72 7.25
CA VAL A 173 9.80 12.61 7.81
C VAL A 173 11.04 12.35 6.96
N LEU A 174 10.88 12.26 5.63
CA LEU A 174 11.98 12.09 4.69
C LEU A 174 11.62 12.57 3.28
N ASP A 175 12.64 12.76 2.46
CA ASP A 175 12.48 12.98 1.03
C ASP A 175 12.32 11.67 0.25
N THR A 176 11.38 11.70 -0.68
CA THR A 176 11.08 10.67 -1.70
C THR A 176 10.88 11.36 -3.05
N CYS A 177 10.90 10.64 -4.17
CA CYS A 177 10.53 11.25 -5.46
C CYS A 177 9.04 11.56 -5.49
N GLN A 178 8.20 10.54 -5.35
CA GLN A 178 6.74 10.66 -5.42
C GLN A 178 6.03 9.77 -4.39
N LEU A 179 6.66 8.67 -3.96
CA LEU A 179 6.04 7.72 -3.08
C LEU A 179 5.80 8.31 -1.69
N SER A 180 4.56 8.19 -1.24
CA SER A 180 4.15 8.43 0.14
C SER A 180 3.45 7.20 0.68
N MET A 181 3.61 6.91 1.98
CA MET A 181 3.01 5.74 2.63
C MET A 181 2.72 6.03 4.10
N GLY A 182 1.62 5.48 4.58
CA GLY A 182 1.29 5.48 5.99
C GLY A 182 0.48 4.27 6.40
N LEU A 183 0.49 4.00 7.70
CA LEU A 183 -0.32 2.97 8.34
C LEU A 183 -1.38 3.68 9.18
N THR A 184 -2.61 3.20 9.15
CA THR A 184 -3.68 3.69 10.01
C THR A 184 -4.29 2.54 10.77
N THR A 185 -4.46 2.71 12.08
CA THR A 185 -5.14 1.73 12.94
C THR A 185 -6.41 2.36 13.49
N LEU A 186 -7.54 1.69 13.26
CA LEU A 186 -8.83 2.10 13.81
C LEU A 186 -8.95 1.68 15.27
N GLU A 187 -9.54 2.55 16.09
CA GLU A 187 -9.89 2.23 17.47
C GLU A 187 -10.94 1.10 17.49
N LYS A 188 -10.93 0.26 18.53
CA LYS A 188 -11.93 -0.81 18.69
C LYS A 188 -13.34 -0.23 18.64
N GLY A 189 -14.18 -0.80 17.76
CA GLY A 189 -15.55 -0.34 17.53
C GLY A 189 -15.70 0.73 16.43
N CYS A 190 -14.61 1.28 15.93
CA CYS A 190 -14.60 2.12 14.74
C CYS A 190 -14.39 1.27 13.48
N VAL A 191 -15.13 1.59 12.42
CA VAL A 191 -15.18 0.78 11.19
C VAL A 191 -14.93 1.61 9.93
N TRP A 192 -15.02 2.93 10.00
CA TRP A 192 -14.84 3.82 8.86
C TRP A 192 -13.40 4.31 8.73
N ASN A 193 -12.81 4.12 7.55
CA ASN A 193 -11.69 4.92 7.09
C ASN A 193 -12.15 5.95 6.03
N THR A 194 -11.38 7.04 5.88
CA THR A 194 -11.55 8.05 4.83
C THR A 194 -13.02 8.47 4.62
N MET A 195 -13.71 8.80 5.72
CA MET A 195 -15.08 9.32 5.71
C MET A 195 -15.12 10.64 6.51
N PRO A 196 -15.52 11.78 5.90
CA PRO A 196 -15.93 11.96 4.50
C PRO A 196 -14.80 11.63 3.50
N CYS A 197 -15.19 11.15 2.31
CA CYS A 197 -14.25 10.73 1.27
C CYS A 197 -13.79 11.92 0.39
N HIS A 198 -12.87 11.65 -0.51
CA HIS A 198 -12.31 12.60 -1.46
C HIS A 198 -11.81 11.85 -2.70
N THR A 199 -11.52 12.61 -3.76
CA THR A 199 -10.74 12.16 -4.92
C THR A 199 -9.49 13.03 -5.08
N HIS A 200 -8.57 12.62 -5.96
CA HIS A 200 -7.45 13.46 -6.37
C HIS A 200 -7.05 13.14 -7.81
N GLU A 201 -7.28 14.08 -8.73
CA GLU A 201 -6.94 13.88 -10.16
C GLU A 201 -5.44 13.69 -10.43
N ARG A 202 -4.59 14.21 -9.53
CA ARG A 202 -3.13 14.32 -9.70
C ARG A 202 -2.35 13.17 -9.07
N ARG A 203 -3.03 12.26 -8.37
CA ARG A 203 -2.41 11.16 -7.64
C ARG A 203 -3.27 9.91 -7.75
N MET A 204 -2.74 8.78 -7.31
CA MET A 204 -3.47 7.52 -7.17
C MET A 204 -3.08 6.88 -5.85
N GLU A 205 -3.94 6.01 -5.32
CA GLU A 205 -3.66 5.31 -4.07
C GLU A 205 -3.77 3.79 -4.20
N VAL A 206 -3.06 3.08 -3.32
CA VAL A 206 -3.25 1.66 -3.07
C VAL A 206 -3.51 1.47 -1.58
N TYR A 207 -4.57 0.74 -1.24
CA TYR A 207 -4.96 0.43 0.14
C TYR A 207 -4.71 -1.04 0.41
N PHE A 208 -4.02 -1.36 1.50
CA PHE A 208 -3.79 -2.72 1.96
C PHE A 208 -4.40 -2.91 3.33
N TYR A 209 -5.32 -3.86 3.48
CA TYR A 209 -6.10 -4.09 4.70
C TYR A 209 -5.57 -5.29 5.48
N PHE A 210 -5.40 -5.16 6.79
CA PHE A 210 -4.90 -6.23 7.66
C PHE A 210 -5.38 -6.05 9.12
N ASP A 211 -4.95 -6.93 10.02
CA ASP A 211 -5.46 -7.03 11.40
C ASP A 211 -6.98 -7.29 11.45
N LEU A 212 -7.53 -7.96 10.44
CA LEU A 212 -8.92 -8.42 10.41
C LEU A 212 -9.01 -9.87 10.94
N PRO A 213 -10.09 -10.22 11.68
CA PRO A 213 -10.36 -11.62 12.00
C PRO A 213 -10.67 -12.42 10.72
N GLU A 214 -10.59 -13.76 10.79
CA GLU A 214 -10.77 -14.66 9.64
C GLU A 214 -12.11 -14.45 8.92
N ASP A 215 -13.19 -14.22 9.67
CA ASP A 215 -14.53 -13.92 9.17
C ASP A 215 -14.76 -12.43 8.87
N GLY A 216 -13.80 -11.59 9.19
CA GLY A 216 -13.82 -10.15 8.97
C GLY A 216 -13.82 -9.75 7.49
N VAL A 217 -14.46 -8.62 7.20
CA VAL A 217 -14.45 -7.99 5.87
C VAL A 217 -14.36 -6.48 5.99
N VAL A 218 -13.87 -5.85 4.92
CA VAL A 218 -14.08 -4.43 4.64
C VAL A 218 -14.86 -4.30 3.34
N PHE A 219 -15.92 -3.51 3.37
CA PHE A 219 -16.58 -3.01 2.15
C PHE A 219 -15.80 -1.78 1.70
N HIS A 220 -14.83 -1.98 0.80
CA HIS A 220 -14.07 -0.89 0.20
C HIS A 220 -14.93 -0.21 -0.86
N LEU A 221 -15.35 1.01 -0.58
CA LEU A 221 -16.03 1.93 -1.49
C LEU A 221 -15.03 2.54 -2.45
N MET A 222 -15.39 2.46 -3.73
CA MET A 222 -14.66 3.03 -4.86
C MET A 222 -15.66 3.60 -5.87
N GLY A 223 -15.19 4.16 -6.98
CA GLY A 223 -16.06 4.79 -7.98
C GLY A 223 -15.97 6.31 -7.96
N GLU A 224 -16.53 6.95 -8.98
CA GLU A 224 -16.80 8.39 -8.90
C GLU A 224 -17.80 8.65 -7.74
N PRO A 225 -17.74 9.81 -7.07
CA PRO A 225 -18.60 10.12 -5.91
C PRO A 225 -20.10 9.87 -6.15
N THR A 226 -20.57 10.09 -7.37
CA THR A 226 -21.99 9.95 -7.75
C THR A 226 -22.33 8.60 -8.41
N GLU A 227 -21.40 7.64 -8.43
CA GLU A 227 -21.56 6.32 -9.05
C GLU A 227 -20.70 5.30 -8.28
N THR A 228 -20.88 5.22 -6.96
CA THR A 228 -20.02 4.38 -6.14
C THR A 228 -20.27 2.89 -6.38
N ARG A 229 -19.22 2.11 -6.19
CA ARG A 229 -19.22 0.64 -6.16
C ARG A 229 -18.51 0.19 -4.90
N HIS A 230 -18.58 -1.09 -4.60
CA HIS A 230 -17.77 -1.66 -3.54
C HIS A 230 -17.10 -2.96 -3.97
N ILE A 231 -15.98 -3.23 -3.32
CA ILE A 231 -15.33 -4.54 -3.33
C ILE A 231 -15.31 -5.03 -1.88
N VAL A 232 -15.74 -6.27 -1.67
CA VAL A 232 -15.57 -6.94 -0.37
C VAL A 232 -14.12 -7.42 -0.29
N VAL A 233 -13.39 -6.91 0.70
CA VAL A 233 -11.97 -7.13 0.95
C VAL A 233 -11.79 -7.94 2.23
N ARG A 234 -10.89 -8.92 2.21
CA ARG A 234 -10.53 -9.80 3.33
C ARG A 234 -9.19 -9.39 3.93
N ASN A 235 -8.82 -10.06 5.02
CA ASN A 235 -7.52 -9.86 5.66
C ASN A 235 -6.37 -10.07 4.65
N GLU A 236 -5.41 -9.16 4.67
CA GLU A 236 -4.20 -9.18 3.84
C GLU A 236 -4.42 -9.06 2.32
N GLU A 237 -5.52 -8.41 1.92
CA GLU A 237 -5.78 -8.02 0.53
C GLU A 237 -5.55 -6.52 0.30
N ALA A 238 -5.27 -6.13 -0.95
CA ALA A 238 -5.10 -4.73 -1.33
C ALA A 238 -6.00 -4.30 -2.49
N ILE A 239 -6.27 -2.99 -2.59
CA ILE A 239 -7.08 -2.36 -3.63
C ILE A 239 -6.27 -1.26 -4.31
N ILE A 240 -6.29 -1.26 -5.65
CA ILE A 240 -5.82 -0.15 -6.48
C ILE A 240 -6.96 0.86 -6.63
N SER A 241 -6.74 2.12 -6.24
CA SER A 241 -7.68 3.24 -6.44
C SER A 241 -7.17 4.17 -7.54
N PRO A 242 -7.82 4.21 -8.72
CA PRO A 242 -7.55 5.20 -9.75
C PRO A 242 -7.86 6.64 -9.28
N SER A 243 -7.22 7.64 -9.88
CA SER A 243 -7.37 9.08 -9.53
C SER A 243 -8.81 9.59 -9.51
N TRP A 244 -9.64 9.10 -10.44
CA TRP A 244 -11.06 9.46 -10.57
C TRP A 244 -11.95 8.83 -9.49
N SER A 245 -11.43 7.89 -8.71
CA SER A 245 -12.17 7.09 -7.73
C SER A 245 -12.01 7.66 -6.33
N ILE A 246 -13.07 7.56 -5.53
CA ILE A 246 -12.93 7.63 -4.07
C ILE A 246 -12.23 6.36 -3.54
N HIS A 247 -11.76 6.43 -2.30
CA HIS A 247 -11.22 5.30 -1.55
C HIS A 247 -11.62 5.42 -0.08
N SER A 248 -12.69 4.72 0.29
CA SER A 248 -13.18 4.65 1.66
C SER A 248 -13.54 3.19 1.98
N GLY A 249 -13.55 2.82 3.25
CA GLY A 249 -13.79 1.45 3.69
C GLY A 249 -14.61 1.43 4.96
N CYS A 250 -15.60 0.53 4.99
CA CYS A 250 -16.38 0.21 6.17
C CYS A 250 -16.15 -1.26 6.57
N GLY A 251 -15.54 -1.49 7.72
CA GLY A 251 -15.25 -2.83 8.24
C GLY A 251 -16.46 -3.48 8.93
N SER A 252 -16.48 -4.82 8.97
CA SER A 252 -17.35 -5.54 9.92
C SER A 252 -16.84 -5.45 11.36
N THR A 253 -15.55 -5.15 11.54
CA THR A 253 -14.89 -4.88 12.82
C THR A 253 -13.83 -3.79 12.63
N SER A 254 -13.16 -3.34 13.69
CA SER A 254 -11.96 -2.48 13.56
C SER A 254 -10.82 -3.22 12.87
N TYR A 255 -10.01 -2.50 12.10
CA TYR A 255 -8.90 -3.05 11.33
C TYR A 255 -7.74 -2.05 11.25
N SER A 256 -6.60 -2.51 10.74
CA SER A 256 -5.50 -1.67 10.30
C SER A 256 -5.44 -1.64 8.77
N PHE A 257 -4.93 -0.56 8.20
CA PHE A 257 -4.63 -0.52 6.77
C PHE A 257 -3.39 0.32 6.49
N ILE A 258 -2.66 -0.03 5.43
CA ILE A 258 -1.62 0.81 4.85
C ILE A 258 -2.21 1.48 3.61
N TRP A 259 -2.01 2.79 3.51
CA TRP A 259 -2.23 3.52 2.27
C TRP A 259 -0.87 3.87 1.69
N GLY A 260 -0.77 3.81 0.36
CA GLY A 260 0.35 4.38 -0.35
C GLY A 260 -0.12 5.15 -1.56
N MET A 261 0.57 6.24 -1.84
CA MET A 261 0.18 7.24 -2.80
C MET A 261 1.36 7.63 -3.67
N VAL A 262 1.12 7.77 -4.96
CA VAL A 262 2.07 8.25 -5.98
C VAL A 262 1.34 9.22 -6.92
N GLY A 263 2.08 9.96 -7.74
CA GLY A 263 1.51 10.92 -8.69
C GLY A 263 2.45 12.09 -8.96
N GLU A 264 1.93 13.14 -9.59
CA GLU A 264 2.73 14.30 -10.00
C GLU A 264 3.18 15.19 -8.83
N ASN A 265 2.49 15.14 -7.69
CA ASN A 265 2.79 15.95 -6.52
C ASN A 265 2.65 15.17 -5.21
N LYS A 266 3.17 15.74 -4.12
CA LYS A 266 3.05 15.22 -2.75
C LYS A 266 2.33 16.21 -1.84
N THR A 267 1.47 17.05 -2.41
CA THR A 267 0.71 18.07 -1.66
C THR A 267 -0.51 17.40 -1.05
N PHE A 268 -0.42 16.96 0.21
CA PHE A 268 -1.50 16.20 0.84
C PHE A 268 -2.82 16.96 0.95
N THR A 269 -2.81 18.29 0.99
CA THR A 269 -4.04 19.12 1.04
C THR A 269 -4.70 19.32 -0.33
N ASP A 270 -4.07 18.86 -1.41
CA ASP A 270 -4.55 19.00 -2.77
C ASP A 270 -5.55 17.88 -3.11
N MET A 271 -6.73 17.93 -2.49
CA MET A 271 -7.78 16.91 -2.65
C MET A 271 -9.15 17.53 -2.88
N ASP A 272 -9.99 16.84 -3.65
CA ASP A 272 -11.36 17.25 -3.91
C ASP A 272 -12.26 16.58 -2.87
N HIS A 273 -12.53 17.29 -1.78
CA HIS A 273 -13.38 16.80 -0.69
C HIS A 273 -14.81 16.60 -1.19
N VAL A 274 -15.38 15.42 -0.90
CA VAL A 274 -16.75 15.08 -1.28
C VAL A 274 -17.67 15.34 -0.10
N ASN A 275 -18.71 16.14 -0.31
CA ASN A 275 -19.77 16.28 0.69
C ASN A 275 -20.55 14.97 0.77
N ILE A 276 -20.72 14.42 1.97
CA ILE A 276 -21.43 13.14 2.17
C ILE A 276 -22.86 13.14 1.57
N LYS A 277 -23.50 14.31 1.46
CA LYS A 277 -24.83 14.48 0.85
C LYS A 277 -24.86 14.26 -0.66
N GLU A 278 -23.70 14.28 -1.32
CA GLU A 278 -23.56 14.14 -2.78
C GLU A 278 -23.21 12.71 -3.20
N ILE A 279 -22.84 11.85 -2.25
CA ILE A 279 -22.46 10.46 -2.49
C ILE A 279 -23.69 9.65 -2.93
N LYS A 280 -23.53 8.81 -3.96
CA LYS A 280 -24.57 7.88 -4.45
C LYS A 280 -24.11 6.45 -4.50
#